data_AF-A0A434TLN5-F1
#
_entry.id   AF-A0A434TLN5-F1
#
_cell.length_a   1.000
_cell.length_b   1.000
_cell.length_c   1.000
_cell.angle_alpha   90.00
_cell.angle_beta   90.00
_cell.angle_gamma   90.00
#
_symmetry.space_group_name_H-M   'P 1'
#
loop_
_entity.id
_entity.type
_entity.pdbx_description
1 polymer ?
#
loop_
_entity_poly.entity_id
_entity_poly.type
_entity_poly.pdbx_seq_one_letter_code
_entity_poly.pdbx_strand_id
1 'polypeptide(L)'
;MAPSRLHGTGAAALRTLASWALPIVLLIAWEIASRSGVLSTRLLPAPSAVAAAFWENLRNGTLLTHATISTERALKGLLIGGGIGFVLGVLAGIS
;
A
#
# COMPACT_ATOMS: atom_id res chain seq x y z
N MET A 1 -3.71 25.00 43.04
CA MET A 1 -2.39 25.29 42.43
C MET A 1 -2.16 24.26 41.34
N ALA A 2 -2.47 24.59 40.08
CA ALA A 2 -2.40 23.65 38.95
C ALA A 2 -1.07 23.84 38.21
N PRO A 3 -0.26 22.80 37.97
CA PRO A 3 0.99 22.95 37.22
C PRO A 3 0.70 23.12 35.73
N SER A 4 1.27 24.18 35.18
CA SER A 4 1.28 24.55 33.77
C SER A 4 1.99 23.50 32.90
N ARG A 5 1.24 22.85 31.99
CA ARG A 5 1.79 21.94 30.98
C ARG A 5 2.36 22.74 29.80
N LEU A 6 3.61 23.18 29.91
CA LEU A 6 4.30 23.90 28.83
C LEU A 6 5.70 23.33 28.59
N HIS A 7 5.82 22.04 28.25
CA HIS A 7 7.09 21.54 27.70
C HIS A 7 6.82 20.39 26.72
N GLY A 8 7.15 20.60 25.44
CA GLY A 8 7.58 19.48 24.60
C GLY A 8 7.09 19.41 23.16
N THR A 9 6.27 20.34 22.63
CA THR A 9 5.84 20.26 21.21
C THR A 9 7.02 20.31 20.24
N GLY A 10 8.03 21.16 20.49
CA GLY A 10 9.23 21.25 19.64
C GLY A 10 10.13 20.02 19.69
N ALA A 11 10.36 19.45 20.88
CA ALA A 11 11.16 18.24 21.05
C ALA A 11 10.44 16.98 20.50
N ALA A 12 9.11 16.92 20.63
CA ALA A 12 8.31 15.86 20.03
C ALA A 12 8.34 15.96 18.50
N ALA A 13 8.20 17.17 17.94
CA ALA A 13 8.26 17.42 16.50
C ALA A 13 9.62 17.01 15.89
N LEU A 14 10.73 17.37 16.54
CA LEU A 14 12.08 16.97 16.13
C LEU A 14 12.27 15.44 16.18
N ARG A 15 11.71 14.76 17.19
CA ARG A 15 11.79 13.29 17.29
C ARG A 15 10.99 12.59 16.20
N THR A 16 9.81 13.11 15.85
CA THR A 16 9.07 12.63 14.68
C THR A 16 9.81 12.90 13.38
N LEU A 17 10.37 14.08 13.17
CA LEU A 17 11.17 14.39 11.97
C LEU A 17 12.37 13.46 11.85
N ALA A 18 13.08 13.19 12.94
CA ALA A 18 14.20 12.26 12.98
C ALA A 18 13.78 10.80 12.68
N SER A 19 12.57 10.41 13.08
CA SER A 19 12.02 9.07 12.78
C SER A 19 11.67 8.91 11.29
N TRP A 20 11.30 10.00 10.62
CA TRP A 20 11.07 10.05 9.17
C TRP A 20 12.36 10.24 8.36
N ALA A 21 13.47 10.63 8.98
CA ALA A 21 14.75 10.77 8.29
C ALA A 21 15.24 9.43 7.71
N LEU A 22 15.06 8.32 8.45
CA LEU A 22 15.46 6.99 7.99
C LEU A 22 14.73 6.54 6.70
N PRO A 23 13.37 6.54 6.63
CA PRO A 23 12.68 6.17 5.39
C PRO A 23 12.96 7.15 4.25
N ILE A 24 13.13 8.45 4.52
CA ILE A 24 13.45 9.44 3.49
C ILE A 24 14.84 9.18 2.90
N VAL A 25 15.86 8.96 3.73
CA VAL A 25 17.21 8.63 3.27
C VAL A 25 17.21 7.33 2.48
N LEU A 26 16.45 6.32 2.92
CA LEU A 26 16.29 5.07 2.19
C LEU A 26 15.66 5.30 0.80
N LEU A 27 14.62 6.11 0.71
CA LEU A 27 13.98 6.47 -0.57
C LEU A 27 14.94 7.20 -1.51
N ILE A 28 15.74 8.14 -0.98
CA ILE A 28 16.73 8.88 -1.78
C ILE A 28 17.86 7.97 -2.26
N ALA A 29 18.39 7.12 -1.37
CA ALA A 29 19.41 6.14 -1.73
C ALA A 29 18.89 5.16 -2.78
N TRP A 30 17.62 4.75 -2.67
CA TRP A 30 16.95 3.89 -3.65
C TRP A 30 16.76 4.60 -4.99
N GLU A 31 16.31 5.86 -5.02
CA GLU A 31 16.21 6.67 -6.25
C GLU A 31 17.57 6.78 -6.96
N ILE A 32 18.64 7.05 -6.20
CA ILE A 32 20.00 7.16 -6.74
C ILE A 32 20.47 5.80 -7.27
N ALA A 33 20.23 4.71 -6.54
CA ALA A 33 20.59 3.34 -6.95
C ALA A 33 19.83 2.88 -8.20
N SER A 34 18.55 3.24 -8.33
CA SER A 34 17.74 2.94 -9.52
C SER A 34 18.15 3.79 -10.74
N ARG A 35 18.59 5.04 -10.54
CA ARG A 35 19.06 5.93 -11.63
C ARG A 35 20.47 5.62 -12.09
N SER A 36 21.34 5.11 -11.23
CA SER A 36 22.75 4.84 -11.55
C SER A 36 22.97 3.63 -12.47
N GLY A 37 21.91 2.90 -12.84
CA GLY A 37 21.98 1.77 -13.75
C GLY A 37 22.72 0.54 -13.20
N VAL A 38 23.17 0.59 -11.94
CA VAL A 38 23.83 -0.51 -11.22
C VAL A 38 22.86 -1.68 -10.98
N LEU A 39 21.57 -1.38 -10.88
CA LEU A 39 20.49 -2.36 -10.76
C LEU A 39 19.59 -2.24 -11.99
N SER A 40 19.57 -3.29 -12.82
CA SER A 40 18.80 -3.34 -14.06
C SER A 40 17.38 -2.80 -13.83
N THR A 41 16.98 -1.77 -14.58
CA THR A 41 15.69 -1.03 -14.49
C THR A 41 14.45 -1.94 -14.61
N ARG A 42 14.66 -3.22 -14.91
CA ARG A 42 13.66 -4.29 -14.98
C ARG A 42 13.27 -4.90 -13.62
N LEU A 43 14.11 -4.75 -12.60
CA LEU A 43 13.88 -5.33 -11.26
C LEU A 43 13.44 -4.29 -10.23
N LEU A 44 13.97 -3.05 -10.27
CA LEU A 44 13.62 -1.97 -9.33
C LEU A 44 13.50 -0.62 -10.05
N PRO A 45 12.33 -0.32 -10.66
CA PRO A 45 12.07 0.98 -11.28
C PRO A 45 12.21 2.10 -10.23
N ALA A 46 12.76 3.24 -10.65
CA ALA A 46 12.91 4.39 -9.77
C ALA A 46 11.55 4.81 -9.16
N PRO A 47 11.49 5.22 -7.89
CA PRO A 47 10.30 5.78 -7.26
C PRO A 47 9.55 6.80 -8.14
N SER A 48 10.26 7.66 -8.87
CA SER A 48 9.65 8.60 -9.81
C SER A 48 8.93 7.92 -10.98
N ALA A 49 9.49 6.82 -11.49
CA ALA A 49 8.89 6.03 -12.55
C ALA A 49 7.67 5.25 -12.05
N VAL A 50 7.70 4.77 -10.80
CA VAL A 50 6.52 4.18 -10.14
C VAL A 50 5.41 5.22 -10.01
N ALA A 51 5.74 6.44 -9.59
CA ALA A 51 4.77 7.53 -9.49
C ALA A 51 4.19 7.93 -10.86
N ALA A 52 5.02 8.00 -11.90
CA ALA A 52 4.58 8.28 -13.26
C ALA A 52 3.66 7.17 -13.79
N ALA A 53 4.07 5.91 -13.67
CA ALA A 53 3.27 4.76 -14.07
C ALA A 53 1.95 4.67 -13.29
N PHE A 54 1.96 5.02 -12.00
CA PHE A 54 0.75 5.11 -11.19
C PHE A 54 -0.20 6.19 -11.74
N TRP A 55 0.31 7.40 -11.99
CA TRP A 55 -0.48 8.51 -12.50
C TRP A 55 -1.04 8.25 -13.90
N GLU A 56 -0.23 7.63 -14.76
CA GLU A 56 -0.59 7.29 -16.13
C GLU A 56 -1.63 6.16 -16.16
N ASN A 57 -1.46 5.11 -15.36
CA ASN A 57 -2.48 4.05 -15.22
C ASN A 57 -3.78 4.54 -14.56
N LEU A 58 -3.69 5.56 -13.70
CA LEU A 58 -4.86 6.16 -13.06
C LEU A 58 -5.64 7.00 -14.07
N ARG A 59 -4.95 7.80 -14.90
CA ARG A 59 -5.57 8.57 -15.99
C ARG A 59 -6.16 7.68 -17.09
N ASN A 60 -5.47 6.60 -17.45
CA ASN A 60 -5.89 5.71 -18.53
C ASN A 60 -7.00 4.73 -18.11
N GLY A 61 -7.39 4.72 -16.83
CA GLY A 61 -8.40 3.79 -16.29
C GLY A 61 -7.95 2.34 -16.22
N THR A 62 -6.72 2.01 -16.66
CA THR A 62 -6.16 0.65 -16.62
C THR A 62 -6.06 0.12 -15.20
N LEU A 63 -5.74 0.97 -14.21
CA LEU A 63 -5.75 0.60 -12.79
C LEU A 63 -7.14 0.12 -12.33
N LEU A 64 -8.18 0.85 -12.74
CA LEU A 64 -9.56 0.48 -12.45
C LEU A 64 -9.96 -0.79 -13.18
N THR A 65 -9.60 -0.96 -14.45
CA THR A 65 -9.88 -2.17 -15.24
C THR A 65 -9.22 -3.42 -14.65
N HIS A 66 -7.97 -3.33 -14.20
CA HIS A 66 -7.29 -4.45 -13.54
C HIS A 66 -7.89 -4.74 -12.15
N ALA A 67 -8.24 -3.70 -11.41
CA ALA A 67 -8.91 -3.84 -10.12
C ALA A 67 -10.28 -4.51 -10.28
N THR A 68 -11.11 -4.07 -11.24
CA THR A 68 -12.44 -4.64 -11.48
C THR A 68 -12.37 -6.09 -11.90
N ILE A 69 -11.45 -6.48 -12.80
CA ILE A 69 -11.27 -7.88 -13.21
C ILE A 69 -10.82 -8.75 -12.02
N SER A 70 -9.94 -8.25 -11.15
CA SER A 70 -9.52 -8.96 -9.93
C SER A 70 -10.67 -9.11 -8.93
N THR A 71 -11.38 -8.02 -8.65
CA THR A 71 -12.52 -7.98 -7.75
C THR A 71 -13.67 -8.87 -8.24
N GLU A 72 -13.99 -8.85 -9.53
CA GLU A 72 -15.03 -9.70 -10.12
C GLU A 72 -14.73 -11.18 -9.91
N ARG A 73 -13.48 -11.59 -10.14
CA ARG A 73 -13.04 -12.97 -9.93
C ARG A 73 -13.15 -13.38 -8.46
N ALA A 74 -12.71 -12.51 -7.55
CA ALA A 74 -12.81 -12.75 -6.11
C ALA A 74 -14.28 -12.86 -5.67
N LEU A 75 -15.16 -12.00 -6.19
CA LEU A 75 -16.58 -11.99 -5.87
C LEU A 75 -17.27 -13.25 -6.39
N LYS A 76 -16.97 -13.68 -7.62
CA LYS A 76 -17.47 -14.96 -8.17
C LYS A 76 -17.01 -16.14 -7.32
N GLY A 77 -15.74 -16.18 -6.93
CA GLY A 77 -15.20 -17.21 -6.04
C GLY A 77 -15.91 -17.24 -4.68
N LEU A 78 -16.15 -16.08 -4.08
CA LEU A 78 -16.88 -15.94 -2.81
C LEU A 78 -18.33 -16.40 -2.94
N LEU A 79 -19.03 -16.03 -4.01
CA LEU A 79 -20.42 -16.43 -4.21
C LEU A 79 -20.56 -17.94 -4.41
N ILE A 80 -19.70 -18.54 -5.21
CA ILE A 80 -19.72 -19.99 -5.47
C ILE A 80 -19.30 -20.75 -4.21
N GLY A 81 -18.10 -20.48 -3.69
CA GLY A 81 -17.55 -21.20 -2.55
C GLY A 81 -18.33 -20.92 -1.26
N GLY A 82 -18.65 -19.65 -1.01
CA GLY A 82 -19.45 -19.24 0.13
C GLY A 82 -20.89 -19.74 0.05
N GLY A 83 -21.51 -19.74 -1.13
CA GLY A 83 -22.86 -20.30 -1.32
C GLY A 83 -22.92 -21.80 -1.04
N ILE A 84 -21.98 -22.57 -1.61
CA ILE A 84 -21.88 -24.02 -1.36
C ILE A 84 -21.60 -24.29 0.12
N GLY A 85 -20.60 -23.62 0.69
CA GLY A 85 -20.24 -23.78 2.10
C GLY A 85 -21.37 -23.39 3.05
N PHE A 86 -22.11 -22.33 2.74
CA PHE A 86 -23.28 -21.89 3.50
C PHE A 86 -24.38 -22.95 3.49
N VAL A 87 -24.74 -23.48 2.31
CA VAL A 87 -25.75 -24.54 2.19
C VAL A 87 -25.33 -25.78 2.98
N LEU A 88 -24.09 -26.24 2.80
CA LEU A 88 -23.58 -27.41 3.52
C LEU A 88 -23.54 -27.17 5.04
N GLY A 89 -23.14 -25.97 5.48
CA GLY A 89 -23.12 -25.61 6.89
C GLY A 89 -24.51 -25.57 7.52
N VAL A 90 -25.50 -25.03 6.82
CA VAL A 90 -26.90 -25.06 7.26
C VAL A 90 -27.39 -26.51 7.37
N LEU A 91 -27.16 -27.34 6.35
CA LEU A 91 -27.55 -28.75 6.36
C LEU A 91 -26.91 -29.55 7.50
N ALA A 92 -25.63 -29.30 7.80
CA ALA A 92 -24.93 -29.92 8.91
C ALA A 92 -25.38 -29.42 10.29
N GLY A 93 -25.92 -28.19 10.38
CA GLY A 93 -26.41 -27.61 11.63
C GLY A 93 -27.85 -27.98 11.99
N ILE A 94 -28.64 -28.46 11.01
CA ILE A 94 -30.03 -28.87 11.23
C ILE A 94 -30.21 -30.38 11.44
N SER A 95 -29.15 -31.18 11.26
CA SER A 95 -29.12 -32.63 11.56
C SER A 95 -28.73 -32.90 13.01
#